data_AF-A0A552I0B0-F1
#
_entry.id   AF-A0A552I0B0-F1
#
_cell.length_a   1.000
_cell.length_b   1.000
_cell.length_c   1.000
_cell.angle_alpha   90.00
_cell.angle_beta   90.00
_cell.angle_gamma   90.00
#
_symmetry.space_group_name_H-M   'P 1'
#
loop_
_entity.id
_entity.type
_entity.pdbx_description
1 polymer ?
#
loop_
_entity_poly.entity_id
_entity_poly.type
_entity_poly.pdbx_seq_one_letter_code
_entity_poly.pdbx_strand_id
1 'polypeptide(L)'
;MKYQIAKRFKKDLDKINDQKILAKVRKCIEAIGNSQSLSEIPDLEALKGFSGYYRIKFDYSYRIGIFWDGEVIEILKIESREGFYKNFP
;
A
#
# COMPACT_ATOMS: atom_id res chain seq x y z
N MET A 1 10.75 6.78 -6.36
CA MET A 1 10.10 6.28 -7.60
C MET A 1 8.90 7.19 -7.88
N LYS A 2 8.34 7.18 -9.11
CA LYS A 2 7.05 7.88 -9.34
C LYS A 2 5.94 7.07 -8.69
N TYR A 3 5.02 7.73 -7.99
CA TYR A 3 3.84 7.09 -7.43
C TYR A 3 2.58 7.93 -7.66
N GLN A 4 1.44 7.26 -7.66
CA GLN A 4 0.12 7.86 -7.72
C GLN A 4 -0.78 7.24 -6.64
N ILE A 5 -1.77 8.01 -6.17
CA ILE A 5 -2.70 7.58 -5.15
C ILE A 5 -4.09 7.49 -5.76
N ALA A 6 -4.67 6.29 -5.76
CA ALA A 6 -6.01 6.06 -6.27
C ALA A 6 -7.05 6.84 -5.44
N LYS A 7 -8.12 7.30 -6.10
CA LYS A 7 -9.23 7.97 -5.41
C LYS A 7 -9.85 7.08 -4.32
N ARG A 8 -9.88 5.77 -4.54
CA ARG A 8 -10.42 4.80 -3.58
C ARG A 8 -9.56 4.72 -2.31
N PHE A 9 -8.24 4.71 -2.45
CA PHE A 9 -7.33 4.76 -1.31
C PHE A 9 -7.61 5.96 -0.39
N LYS A 10 -7.84 7.14 -0.96
CA LYS A 10 -8.19 8.35 -0.18
C LYS A 10 -9.48 8.14 0.62
N LYS A 11 -10.52 7.60 -0.02
CA LYS A 11 -11.80 7.28 0.66
C LYS A 11 -11.63 6.23 1.76
N ASP A 12 -10.71 5.29 1.59
CA ASP A 12 -10.44 4.28 2.61
C ASP A 12 -9.65 4.86 3.78
N LEU A 13 -8.72 5.80 3.52
CA LEU A 13 -8.05 6.57 4.56
C LEU A 13 -9.01 7.43 5.39
N ASP A 14 -9.98 8.08 4.75
CA ASP A 14 -10.97 8.92 5.44
C ASP A 14 -11.81 8.14 6.47
N LYS A 15 -11.88 6.81 6.37
CA LYS A 15 -12.58 5.94 7.32
C LYS A 15 -11.73 5.56 8.54
N ILE A 16 -10.42 5.83 8.51
CA ILE A 16 -9.49 5.45 9.57
C ILE A 16 -9.31 6.65 10.52
N ASN A 17 -9.84 6.51 11.73
CA ASN A 17 -9.72 7.56 12.77
C ASN A 17 -8.47 7.41 13.64
N ASP A 18 -7.79 6.26 13.57
CA ASP A 18 -6.60 6.00 14.39
C ASP A 18 -5.38 6.77 13.85
N GLN A 19 -4.98 7.80 14.59
CA GLN A 19 -3.85 8.66 14.28
C GLN A 19 -2.52 7.91 14.19
N LYS A 20 -2.34 6.82 14.95
CA LYS A 20 -1.13 5.99 14.88
C LYS A 20 -1.06 5.26 13.55
N ILE A 21 -2.20 4.75 13.06
CA ILE A 21 -2.29 4.10 11.75
C ILE A 21 -2.03 5.12 10.65
N LEU A 22 -2.66 6.29 10.69
CA LEU A 22 -2.43 7.36 9.71
C LEU A 22 -0.96 7.80 9.66
N ALA A 23 -0.30 7.92 10.80
CA ALA A 23 1.13 8.24 10.87
C ALA A 23 2.00 7.15 10.22
N LYS A 24 1.68 5.87 10.42
CA LYS A 24 2.38 4.76 9.75
C LYS A 24 2.15 4.76 8.24
N VAL A 25 0.92 5.00 7.80
CA VAL A 25 0.60 5.10 6.36
C VAL A 25 1.41 6.20 5.71
N ARG A 26 1.49 7.38 6.34
CA ARG A 26 2.31 8.49 5.84
C ARG A 26 3.77 8.07 5.67
N LYS A 27 4.36 7.41 6.67
CA LYS A 27 5.74 6.89 6.59
C LYS A 27 5.92 5.90 5.43
N CYS A 28 4.94 5.04 5.17
CA CYS A 28 4.98 4.14 4.02
C CYS A 28 4.94 4.87 2.68
N ILE A 29 4.07 5.88 2.54
CA ILE A 29 3.99 6.68 1.30
C ILE A 29 5.30 7.45 1.08
N GLU A 30 5.88 8.01 2.15
CA GLU A 30 7.19 8.67 2.10
C GLU A 30 8.30 7.70 1.69
N ALA A 31 8.30 6.47 2.22
CA ALA A 31 9.25 5.42 1.83
C ALA A 31 9.14 5.04 0.35
N ILE A 32 7.92 4.92 -0.19
CA ILE A 32 7.69 4.66 -1.63
C ILE A 32 8.18 5.82 -2.50
N GLY A 33 7.98 7.06 -2.05
CA GLY A 33 8.45 8.24 -2.76
C GLY A 33 9.98 8.30 -2.85
N ASN A 34 10.65 7.94 -1.75
CA ASN A 34 12.10 8.01 -1.61
C ASN A 34 12.85 6.79 -2.15
N SER A 35 12.18 5.65 -2.36
CA SER A 35 12.83 4.45 -2.90
C SER A 35 13.24 4.64 -4.37
N GLN A 36 14.30 3.98 -4.81
CA GLN A 36 14.68 3.91 -6.24
C GLN A 36 14.22 2.61 -6.89
N SER A 37 13.96 1.58 -6.08
CA SER A 37 13.52 0.27 -6.52
C SER A 37 12.45 -0.32 -5.58
N LEU A 38 11.70 -1.33 -6.03
CA LEU A 38 10.74 -2.04 -5.17
C LEU A 38 11.40 -2.72 -3.97
N SER A 39 12.63 -3.18 -4.13
CA SER A 39 13.40 -3.89 -3.10
C SER A 39 13.73 -3.00 -1.89
N GLU A 40 13.71 -1.68 -2.05
CA GLU A 40 13.93 -0.71 -0.98
C GLU A 40 12.66 -0.40 -0.16
N ILE A 41 11.48 -0.80 -0.65
CA ILE A 41 10.22 -0.56 0.05
C ILE A 41 10.10 -1.60 1.19
N PRO A 42 10.05 -1.17 2.45
CA PRO A 42 10.01 -2.08 3.58
C PRO A 42 8.69 -2.87 3.60
N ASP A 43 8.77 -4.13 4.04
CA ASP A 43 7.62 -5.03 4.21
C ASP A 43 6.77 -5.22 2.93
N LEU A 44 7.37 -5.04 1.75
CA LEU A 44 6.74 -5.24 0.47
C LEU A 44 6.85 -6.71 0.04
N GLU A 45 5.70 -7.34 -0.25
CA GLU A 45 5.61 -8.71 -0.75
C GLU A 45 4.73 -8.77 -2.00
N ALA A 46 5.20 -9.45 -3.05
CA ALA A 46 4.40 -9.72 -4.24
C ALA A 46 3.22 -10.65 -3.93
N LEU A 47 2.07 -10.42 -4.55
CA LEU A 47 0.91 -11.28 -4.41
C LEU A 47 1.00 -12.47 -5.37
N LYS A 48 0.92 -13.68 -4.83
CA LYS A 48 0.97 -14.91 -5.62
C LYS A 48 -0.24 -14.97 -6.55
N GLY A 49 0.01 -15.22 -7.85
CA GLY A 49 -1.03 -15.33 -8.87
C GLY A 49 -1.47 -13.99 -9.49
N PHE A 50 -0.94 -12.86 -9.03
CA PHE A 50 -1.30 -11.53 -9.54
C PHE A 50 -0.05 -10.72 -9.89
N SER A 51 0.28 -10.68 -11.19
CA SER A 51 1.46 -9.97 -11.67
C SER A 51 1.34 -8.46 -11.44
N GLY A 52 2.42 -7.84 -10.97
CA GLY A 52 2.46 -6.40 -10.69
C GLY A 52 1.72 -5.98 -9.42
N TYR A 53 1.02 -6.88 -8.73
CA TYR A 53 0.35 -6.57 -7.47
C TYR A 53 1.19 -6.93 -6.25
N TYR A 54 1.23 -6.01 -5.29
CA TYR A 54 2.01 -6.17 -4.08
C TYR A 54 1.21 -5.74 -2.85
N ARG A 55 1.66 -6.25 -1.70
CA ARG A 55 1.17 -5.91 -0.37
C ARG A 55 2.31 -5.30 0.43
N ILE A 56 2.03 -4.20 1.12
CA ILE A 56 2.88 -3.66 2.17
C ILE A 56 2.27 -4.00 3.53
N LYS A 57 3.02 -4.73 4.34
CA LYS A 57 2.63 -5.08 5.73
C LYS A 57 3.18 -4.04 6.71
N PHE A 58 2.61 -2.84 6.67
CA PHE A 58 3.05 -1.72 7.52
C PHE A 58 2.56 -1.80 8.98
N ASP A 59 1.54 -2.60 9.25
CA ASP A 59 0.93 -2.77 10.56
C ASP A 59 0.44 -4.21 10.76
N TYR A 60 0.16 -4.59 12.00
CA TYR A 60 -0.42 -5.90 12.32
C TYR A 60 -1.84 -6.05 11.79
N SER A 61 -2.64 -4.99 11.91
CA SER A 61 -4.08 -4.98 11.64
C SER A 61 -4.44 -4.46 10.26
N TYR A 62 -3.52 -3.80 9.55
CA TYR A 62 -3.78 -3.17 8.26
C TYR A 62 -2.72 -3.48 7.21
N ARG A 63 -3.11 -3.38 5.94
CA ARG A 63 -2.25 -3.52 4.77
C ARG A 63 -2.53 -2.47 3.73
N ILE A 64 -1.49 -2.13 2.98
CA ILE A 64 -1.60 -1.31 1.77
C ILE A 64 -1.42 -2.23 0.57
N GLY A 65 -2.29 -2.08 -0.41
CA GLY A 65 -2.21 -2.74 -1.71
C GLY A 65 -1.70 -1.76 -2.74
N ILE A 66 -0.68 -2.17 -3.49
CA ILE A 66 -0.11 -1.37 -4.57
C ILE A 66 -0.04 -2.18 -5.86
N PHE A 67 -0.03 -1.47 -6.97
CA PHE A 67 0.27 -2.01 -8.30
C PHE A 67 1.50 -1.32 -8.87
N TRP A 68 2.36 -2.07 -9.55
CA TRP A 68 3.52 -1.55 -10.26
C TRP A 68 3.50 -2.06 -11.69
N ASP A 69 3.48 -1.13 -12.64
CA ASP A 69 3.46 -1.39 -14.08
C ASP A 69 4.86 -1.43 -14.72
N GLY A 70 5.92 -1.21 -13.93
CA GLY A 70 7.30 -1.07 -14.40
C GLY A 70 7.81 0.38 -14.35
N GLU A 71 6.94 1.37 -14.35
CA GLU A 71 7.29 2.80 -14.34
C GLU A 71 6.75 3.53 -13.10
N VAL A 72 5.48 3.30 -12.76
CA VAL A 72 4.74 4.01 -11.72
C VAL A 72 4.17 3.03 -10.70
N ILE A 73 4.25 3.41 -9.43
CA ILE A 73 3.56 2.70 -8.35
C ILE A 73 2.20 3.34 -8.13
N GLU A 74 1.12 2.58 -8.32
CA GLU A 74 -0.22 3.00 -7.96
C GLU A 74 -0.59 2.46 -6.57
N ILE A 75 -0.89 3.37 -5.63
CA ILE A 75 -1.35 3.04 -4.29
C ILE A 75 -2.87 2.92 -4.33
N LEU A 76 -3.35 1.68 -4.30
CA LEU A 76 -4.73 1.34 -4.65
C LEU A 76 -5.67 1.30 -3.45
N LYS A 77 -5.22 0.66 -2.36
CA LYS A 77 -6.12 0.29 -1.26
C LYS A 77 -5.41 0.25 0.09
N ILE A 78 -6.14 0.65 1.14
CA ILE A 78 -5.77 0.39 2.53
C ILE A 78 -6.95 -0.32 3.19
N GLU A 79 -6.70 -1.47 3.82
CA GLU A 79 -7.78 -2.24 4.45
C GLU A 79 -7.24 -3.05 5.63
N SER A 80 -8.16 -3.51 6.49
CA SER A 80 -7.82 -4.42 7.58
C SER A 80 -7.23 -5.72 7.05
N ARG A 81 -6.48 -6.43 7.89
CA ARG A 81 -5.86 -7.71 7.54
C ARG A 81 -6.88 -8.72 7.00
N GLU A 82 -8.06 -8.79 7.60
CA GLU A 82 -9.09 -9.73 7.17
C GLU A 82 -9.76 -9.30 5.86
N GLY A 83 -10.05 -8.00 5.70
CA GLY A 83 -10.67 -7.49 4.48
C GLY A 83 -9.72 -7.54 3.28
N PHE A 84 -8.44 -7.27 3.49
CA PHE A 84 -7.43 -7.25 2.43
C PHE A 84 -7.37 -8.56 1.65
N TYR A 85 -7.34 -9.71 2.33
CA TYR A 85 -7.27 -11.01 1.63
C TYR A 85 -8.56 -11.43 0.94
N LYS A 86 -9.70 -10.82 1.31
CA LYS A 86 -11.00 -11.10 0.67
C LYS A 86 -11.23 -10.20 -0.55
N ASN A 87 -10.66 -9.00 -0.53
CA ASN A 87 -11.04 -7.90 -1.41
C ASN A 87 -9.87 -7.25 -2.14
N PHE A 88 -8.69 -7.88 -2.14
CA PHE A 88 -7.47 -7.44 -2.84
C PHE A 88 -6.58 -8.65 -3.20
N PRO A 89 -5.96 -8.70 -4.40
CA PRO A 89 -5.99 -7.67 -5.44
C PRO A 89 -7.36 -7.54 -6.10
#